data_AF-A0A9R1DP40-F1
#
_entry.id   AF-A0A9R1DP40-F1
#
_cell.length_a   1.000
_cell.length_b   1.000
_cell.length_c   1.000
_cell.angle_alpha   90.00
_cell.angle_beta   90.00
_cell.angle_gamma   90.00
#
_symmetry.space_group_name_H-M   'P 1'
#
loop_
_entity.id
_entity.type
_entity.pdbx_description
1 polymer ?
#
loop_
_entity_poly.entity_id
_entity_poly.type
_entity_poly.pdbx_seq_one_letter_code
_entity_poly.pdbx_strand_id
1 'polypeptide(L)'
;MPSLAAAAAARRAGEALRRGVMGGRYLSSLRPSPATAAAPDSDEVLVEGKASARASVLNRPGHLNALTTTMGARLNKFYESWEDSPDIGFVMMKGSGRAFCAGGDVVGLRQLINEGKLDESKDFFRTLYSFIYVLGTYLKPHVAILDGVTMGGGGGVSIPGTFRVATDRTVFATPEVHIGFHPDAAASFYLSHLTGHVGEYLALTGEKLNGVDMVALGLATHYSMSEHLDLVDERLAKLVTDDPSVIDSSLAQYGDLVYPDKTSIVHRLAVIDKCFSHETVEEIVDALESEAAQLNEEWCTLALKRLKEASPLALKVSLRSIREGRYQTLDECLVREYRMSINGISKPFYHDFCEGVRARLVDKDLAPKWDPPALEFVSEDMVDSYFAPLGEFEPELKLPTEQREAFI
;
A
#
# COMPACT_ATOMS: atom_id res chain seq x y z
N MET A 1 -62.43 28.77 -9.69
CA MET A 1 -61.61 27.55 -9.71
C MET A 1 -60.54 27.71 -8.63
N PRO A 2 -60.41 26.74 -7.70
CA PRO A 2 -60.68 26.89 -6.26
C PRO A 2 -59.40 27.19 -5.45
N SER A 3 -59.35 28.04 -4.41
CA SER A 3 -60.08 28.26 -3.13
C SER A 3 -59.47 27.52 -1.92
N LEU A 4 -59.06 28.31 -0.93
CA LEU A 4 -58.53 27.95 0.39
C LEU A 4 -59.51 27.11 1.25
N ALA A 5 -59.00 26.01 1.80
CA ALA A 5 -59.37 25.37 3.08
C ALA A 5 -58.37 24.21 3.32
N ALA A 6 -57.21 24.41 3.96
CA ALA A 6 -56.99 24.55 5.40
C ALA A 6 -57.80 23.55 6.26
N ALA A 7 -57.06 22.68 6.94
CA ALA A 7 -57.38 22.07 8.24
C ALA A 7 -58.48 20.98 8.32
N ALA A 8 -58.10 19.73 7.99
CA ALA A 8 -58.57 18.50 8.64
C ALA A 8 -57.60 17.38 8.20
N ALA A 9 -56.61 16.97 8.99
CA ALA A 9 -56.83 15.96 10.02
C ALA A 9 -55.66 15.92 11.02
N ALA A 10 -55.65 16.88 11.93
CA ALA A 10 -55.01 16.76 13.23
C ALA A 10 -56.09 17.03 14.29
N ARG A 11 -56.84 16.00 14.71
CA ARG A 11 -57.61 15.92 15.96
C ARG A 11 -58.34 14.58 16.10
N ARG A 12 -57.61 13.60 16.61
CA ARG A 12 -58.02 12.73 17.74
C ARG A 12 -56.70 12.46 18.49
N ALA A 13 -56.28 13.33 19.42
CA ALA A 13 -56.72 13.36 20.82
C ALA A 13 -56.77 11.94 21.40
N GLY A 14 -55.94 11.53 22.34
CA GLY A 14 -55.40 12.27 23.48
C GLY A 14 -55.72 11.44 24.73
N GLU A 15 -54.81 11.43 25.69
CA GLU A 15 -54.99 10.94 27.07
C GLU A 15 -54.85 9.43 27.34
N ALA A 16 -53.62 9.02 27.65
CA ALA A 16 -53.36 8.08 28.75
C ALA A 16 -51.92 8.27 29.26
N LEU A 17 -51.72 9.30 30.09
CA LEU A 17 -50.51 9.46 30.89
C LEU A 17 -50.76 8.84 32.28
N ARG A 18 -49.72 8.21 32.83
CA ARG A 18 -49.49 7.75 34.23
C ARG A 18 -49.80 6.28 34.53
N ARG A 19 -48.73 5.47 34.63
CA ARG A 19 -48.18 4.92 35.89
C ARG A 19 -47.20 3.78 35.60
N GLY A 20 -46.09 3.72 36.35
CA GLY A 20 -45.42 2.45 36.65
C GLY A 20 -43.96 2.34 36.23
N VAL A 21 -43.07 2.78 37.13
CA VAL A 21 -41.65 2.38 37.22
C VAL A 21 -41.58 0.90 37.62
N MET A 22 -40.70 0.09 36.98
CA MET A 22 -39.81 -0.90 37.65
C MET A 22 -39.06 -1.81 36.67
N GLY A 23 -37.72 -1.72 36.72
CA GLY A 23 -36.77 -2.84 36.85
C GLY A 23 -36.81 -4.04 35.88
N GLY A 24 -35.72 -4.23 35.15
CA GLY A 24 -35.43 -5.52 34.50
C GLY A 24 -34.15 -5.50 33.67
N ARG A 25 -32.99 -5.62 34.32
CA ARG A 25 -31.70 -5.90 33.67
C ARG A 25 -31.80 -7.24 32.92
N TYR A 26 -31.56 -7.23 31.60
CA TYR A 26 -31.12 -8.42 30.87
C TYR A 26 -29.77 -8.11 30.25
N LEU A 27 -28.72 -8.56 30.96
CA LEU A 27 -27.39 -8.79 30.42
C LEU A 27 -27.49 -10.02 29.50
N SER A 28 -27.43 -9.84 28.19
CA SER A 28 -27.05 -10.94 27.29
C SER A 28 -25.55 -10.85 27.05
N SER A 29 -24.84 -11.78 27.67
CA SER A 29 -23.43 -12.05 27.46
C SER A 29 -23.19 -12.51 26.02
N LEU A 30 -22.66 -11.64 25.17
CA LEU A 30 -22.03 -12.07 23.92
C LEU A 30 -20.69 -12.69 24.28
N ARG A 31 -20.60 -14.02 24.17
CA ARG A 31 -19.32 -14.73 24.19
C ARG A 31 -18.51 -14.30 22.96
N PRO A 32 -17.20 -14.05 23.09
CA PRO A 32 -16.34 -13.92 21.92
C PRO A 32 -16.24 -15.28 21.22
N SER A 33 -16.34 -15.27 19.89
CA SER A 33 -16.08 -16.44 19.04
C SER A 33 -14.64 -16.92 19.26
N PRO A 34 -14.35 -18.24 19.17
CA PRO A 34 -13.00 -18.73 19.32
C PRO A 34 -12.13 -18.20 18.19
N ALA A 35 -10.90 -17.79 18.53
CA ALA A 35 -9.85 -17.47 17.57
C ALA A 35 -9.76 -18.61 16.53
N THR A 36 -9.89 -18.25 15.27
CA THR A 36 -9.64 -19.15 14.15
C THR A 36 -8.22 -19.69 14.25
N ALA A 37 -8.09 -21.01 14.36
CA ALA A 37 -6.82 -21.69 14.23
C ALA A 37 -6.14 -21.25 12.93
N ALA A 38 -4.84 -20.96 13.00
CA ALA A 38 -4.03 -20.64 11.83
C ALA A 38 -4.23 -21.75 10.78
N ALA A 39 -4.57 -21.36 9.55
CA ALA A 39 -4.52 -22.27 8.42
C ALA A 39 -3.08 -22.81 8.33
N PRO A 40 -2.86 -24.07 7.89
CA PRO A 40 -1.51 -24.56 7.68
C PRO A 40 -0.76 -23.60 6.73
N ASP A 41 0.54 -23.40 6.95
CA ASP A 41 1.42 -22.52 6.15
C ASP A 41 1.35 -22.80 4.62
N SER A 42 0.78 -23.93 4.22
CA SER A 42 0.42 -24.30 2.85
C SER A 42 -0.63 -23.42 2.18
N ASP A 43 -1.49 -22.78 2.97
CA ASP A 43 -2.75 -22.22 2.46
C ASP A 43 -2.71 -20.69 2.35
N GLU A 44 -1.64 -20.02 2.80
CA GLU A 44 -1.52 -18.55 2.73
C GLU A 44 -1.18 -18.02 1.33
N VAL A 45 -0.59 -18.86 0.47
CA VAL A 45 -0.39 -18.58 -0.96
C VAL A 45 -0.79 -19.82 -1.76
N LEU A 46 -1.91 -19.71 -2.47
CA LEU A 46 -2.42 -20.76 -3.35
C LEU A 46 -1.78 -20.66 -4.74
N VAL A 47 -1.76 -21.78 -5.45
CA VAL A 47 -1.28 -21.86 -6.83
C VAL A 47 -2.41 -22.34 -7.72
N GLU A 48 -2.71 -21.58 -8.77
CA GLU A 48 -3.59 -22.00 -9.84
C GLU A 48 -2.78 -22.18 -11.13
N GLY A 49 -3.01 -23.28 -11.84
CA GLY A 49 -2.36 -23.56 -13.13
C GLY A 49 -3.38 -23.65 -14.26
N LYS A 50 -3.14 -22.93 -15.35
CA LYS A 50 -3.97 -22.97 -16.56
C LYS A 50 -3.04 -22.85 -17.77
N ALA A 51 -3.18 -23.70 -18.79
CA ALA A 51 -2.35 -23.65 -20.01
C ALA A 51 -0.86 -23.27 -19.71
N SER A 52 -0.37 -22.16 -20.30
CA SER A 52 0.98 -21.62 -20.05
C SER A 52 1.06 -20.57 -18.92
N ALA A 53 -0.02 -20.35 -18.18
CA ALA A 53 -0.10 -19.39 -17.07
C ALA A 53 0.03 -20.10 -15.71
N ARG A 54 0.73 -19.46 -14.77
CA ARG A 54 0.66 -19.81 -13.34
C ARG A 54 0.25 -18.59 -12.53
N ALA A 55 -0.69 -18.76 -11.62
CA ALA A 55 -1.11 -17.69 -10.73
C ALA A 55 -0.77 -18.03 -9.28
N SER A 56 -0.09 -17.11 -8.59
CA SER A 56 -0.02 -17.09 -7.13
C SER A 56 -1.18 -16.25 -6.58
N VAL A 57 -2.00 -16.86 -5.72
CA VAL A 57 -3.14 -16.18 -5.08
C VAL A 57 -2.83 -15.99 -3.60
N LEU A 58 -2.70 -14.73 -3.18
CA LEU A 58 -2.51 -14.36 -1.77
C LEU A 58 -3.81 -14.68 -1.00
N ASN A 59 -3.72 -15.56 0.00
CA ASN A 59 -4.87 -16.18 0.63
C ASN A 59 -4.86 -16.06 2.15
N ARG A 60 -4.83 -14.80 2.63
CA ARG A 60 -5.10 -14.43 4.03
C ARG A 60 -6.22 -13.37 4.08
N PRO A 61 -7.43 -13.66 3.58
CA PRO A 61 -8.48 -12.64 3.40
C PRO A 61 -8.93 -12.00 4.72
N GLY A 62 -8.84 -12.73 5.84
CA GLY A 62 -9.11 -12.21 7.19
C GLY A 62 -8.13 -11.11 7.64
N HIS A 63 -6.94 -11.06 7.04
CA HIS A 63 -5.89 -10.07 7.27
C HIS A 63 -5.62 -9.22 6.03
N LEU A 64 -6.58 -9.15 5.10
CA LEU A 64 -6.46 -8.39 3.84
C LEU A 64 -5.21 -8.75 3.03
N ASN A 65 -4.84 -10.03 3.08
CA ASN A 65 -3.68 -10.58 2.37
C ASN A 65 -2.35 -9.89 2.75
N ALA A 66 -2.23 -9.41 3.98
CA ALA A 66 -0.98 -8.86 4.48
C ALA A 66 0.16 -9.89 4.39
N LEU A 67 1.31 -9.48 3.86
CA LEU A 67 2.45 -10.34 3.56
C LEU A 67 3.16 -10.76 4.84
N THR A 68 3.48 -12.06 4.96
CA THR A 68 4.33 -12.63 6.00
C THR A 68 5.67 -13.08 5.43
N THR A 69 6.65 -13.36 6.29
CA THR A 69 7.92 -14.00 5.87
C THR A 69 7.66 -15.34 5.16
N THR A 70 6.72 -16.14 5.68
CA THR A 70 6.32 -17.42 5.09
C THR A 70 5.76 -17.25 3.68
N MET A 71 4.87 -16.27 3.46
CA MET A 71 4.36 -15.96 2.12
C MET A 71 5.48 -15.53 1.18
N GLY A 72 6.36 -14.61 1.61
CA GLY A 72 7.50 -14.16 0.82
C GLY A 72 8.44 -15.30 0.42
N ALA A 73 8.75 -16.22 1.36
CA ALA A 73 9.61 -17.38 1.08
C ALA A 73 8.96 -18.34 0.07
N ARG A 74 7.63 -18.52 0.14
CA ARG A 74 6.88 -19.34 -0.84
C ARG A 74 6.87 -18.69 -2.22
N LEU A 75 6.62 -17.38 -2.29
CA LEU A 75 6.61 -16.62 -3.54
C LEU A 75 7.97 -16.70 -4.24
N ASN A 76 9.08 -16.50 -3.50
CA ASN A 76 10.44 -16.69 -4.03
C ASN A 76 10.61 -18.08 -4.68
N LYS A 77 10.25 -19.16 -3.97
CA LYS A 77 10.36 -20.53 -4.49
C LYS A 77 9.51 -20.77 -5.73
N PHE A 78 8.29 -20.24 -5.76
CA PHE A 78 7.41 -20.37 -6.91
C PHE A 78 7.97 -19.65 -8.13
N TYR A 79 8.38 -18.39 -7.97
CA TYR A 79 8.88 -17.59 -9.09
C TYR A 79 10.23 -18.12 -9.60
N GLU A 80 11.14 -18.56 -8.72
CA GLU A 80 12.35 -19.26 -9.14
C GLU A 80 12.01 -20.52 -9.98
N SER A 81 11.10 -21.37 -9.49
CA SER A 81 10.70 -22.58 -10.22
C SER A 81 9.94 -22.30 -11.52
N TRP A 82 9.17 -21.22 -11.60
CA TRP A 82 8.34 -20.92 -12.76
C TRP A 82 9.13 -20.26 -13.88
N GLU A 83 10.17 -19.51 -13.55
CA GLU A 83 11.05 -18.87 -14.53
C GLU A 83 11.79 -19.91 -15.39
N ASP A 84 12.31 -20.97 -14.77
CA ASP A 84 13.04 -22.04 -15.48
C ASP A 84 12.14 -23.02 -16.26
N SER A 85 10.82 -22.99 -16.03
CA SER A 85 9.90 -23.95 -16.64
C SER A 85 9.50 -23.56 -18.07
N PRO A 86 9.82 -24.34 -19.11
CA PRO A 86 9.46 -24.01 -20.49
C PRO A 86 7.95 -24.07 -20.75
N ASP A 87 7.18 -24.75 -19.89
CA ASP A 87 5.72 -24.86 -20.02
C ASP A 87 4.98 -23.62 -19.50
N ILE A 88 5.67 -22.70 -18.83
CA ILE A 88 5.11 -21.49 -18.25
C ILE A 88 5.58 -20.31 -19.10
N GLY A 89 4.65 -19.67 -19.79
CA GLY A 89 4.92 -18.49 -20.60
C GLY A 89 4.81 -17.18 -19.83
N PHE A 90 3.91 -17.10 -18.84
CA PHE A 90 3.77 -15.92 -17.99
C PHE A 90 3.18 -16.27 -16.63
N VAL A 91 3.31 -15.35 -15.67
CA VAL A 91 2.86 -15.53 -14.29
C VAL A 91 1.87 -14.44 -13.89
N MET A 92 1.00 -14.76 -12.94
CA MET A 92 -0.02 -13.84 -12.43
C MET A 92 0.02 -13.77 -10.90
N MET A 93 -0.33 -12.60 -10.36
CA MET A 93 -0.58 -12.42 -8.94
C MET A 93 -1.98 -11.87 -8.68
N LYS A 94 -2.67 -12.47 -7.71
CA LYS A 94 -4.03 -12.09 -7.29
C LYS A 94 -4.16 -12.12 -5.77
N GLY A 95 -5.16 -11.43 -5.24
CA GLY A 95 -5.56 -11.56 -3.84
C GLY A 95 -6.93 -12.22 -3.72
N SER A 96 -7.11 -13.04 -2.69
CA SER A 96 -8.41 -13.59 -2.31
C SER A 96 -9.27 -12.56 -1.55
N GLY A 97 -10.58 -12.62 -1.73
CA GLY A 97 -11.53 -11.84 -0.94
C GLY A 97 -11.61 -10.38 -1.39
N ARG A 98 -11.45 -9.44 -0.44
CA ARG A 98 -11.74 -8.00 -0.66
C ARG A 98 -10.53 -7.11 -0.91
N ALA A 99 -9.34 -7.68 -0.92
CA ALA A 99 -8.09 -6.95 -1.07
C ALA A 99 -7.16 -7.74 -1.99
N PHE A 100 -6.37 -7.03 -2.79
CA PHE A 100 -5.20 -7.64 -3.41
C PHE A 100 -4.17 -7.95 -2.32
N CYS A 101 -3.65 -6.91 -1.68
CA CYS A 101 -2.69 -6.98 -0.57
C CYS A 101 -2.65 -5.64 0.19
N ALA A 102 -2.88 -5.66 1.50
CA ALA A 102 -2.85 -4.46 2.34
C ALA A 102 -1.48 -4.09 2.92
N GLY A 103 -0.39 -4.71 2.43
CA GLY A 103 0.98 -4.41 2.83
C GLY A 103 1.65 -5.55 3.60
N GLY A 104 2.74 -5.25 4.29
CA GLY A 104 3.39 -6.20 5.20
C GLY A 104 2.58 -6.43 6.48
N ASP A 105 2.74 -7.59 7.13
CA ASP A 105 2.17 -7.88 8.44
C ASP A 105 2.93 -7.11 9.55
N VAL A 106 2.74 -5.79 9.56
CA VAL A 106 3.42 -4.86 10.48
C VAL A 106 2.99 -5.06 11.94
N VAL A 107 1.81 -5.65 12.18
CA VAL A 107 1.37 -6.05 13.51
C VAL A 107 2.22 -7.21 14.02
N GLY A 108 2.46 -8.22 13.17
CA GLY A 108 3.41 -9.30 13.45
C GLY A 108 4.82 -8.78 13.68
N LEU A 109 5.32 -7.88 12.82
CA LEU A 109 6.64 -7.25 13.00
C LEU A 109 6.77 -6.51 14.33
N ARG A 110 5.77 -5.69 14.69
CA ARG A 110 5.75 -5.00 15.99
C ARG A 110 5.82 -5.99 17.15
N GLN A 111 5.13 -7.13 17.06
CA GLN A 111 5.20 -8.16 18.09
C GLN A 111 6.63 -8.72 18.21
N LEU A 112 7.27 -9.07 17.08
CA LEU A 112 8.66 -9.56 17.07
C LEU A 112 9.63 -8.56 17.70
N ILE A 113 9.51 -7.27 17.35
CA ILE A 113 10.36 -6.21 17.91
C ILE A 113 10.17 -6.11 19.43
N ASN A 114 8.93 -6.12 19.92
CA ASN A 114 8.64 -6.07 21.35
C ASN A 114 9.15 -7.31 22.11
N GLU A 115 9.20 -8.47 21.45
CA GLU A 115 9.78 -9.71 21.99
C GLU A 115 11.31 -9.75 21.90
N GLY A 116 11.94 -8.73 21.31
CA GLY A 116 13.40 -8.68 21.10
C GLY A 116 13.92 -9.57 19.97
N LYS A 117 13.02 -10.04 19.08
CA LYS A 117 13.33 -10.92 17.95
C LYS A 117 13.65 -10.11 16.68
N LEU A 118 14.66 -9.25 16.79
CA LEU A 118 15.04 -8.36 15.71
C LEU A 118 15.48 -9.12 14.46
N ASP A 119 16.16 -10.26 14.62
CA ASP A 119 16.64 -11.06 13.48
C ASP A 119 15.48 -11.63 12.64
N GLU A 120 14.38 -12.06 13.28
CA GLU A 120 13.16 -12.49 12.57
C GLU A 120 12.52 -11.33 11.79
N SER A 121 12.61 -10.10 12.32
CA SER A 121 12.15 -8.90 11.61
C SER A 121 13.06 -8.54 10.43
N LYS A 122 14.38 -8.74 10.53
CA LYS A 122 15.30 -8.56 9.41
C LYS A 122 15.05 -9.58 8.30
N ASP A 123 14.76 -10.83 8.68
CA ASP A 123 14.44 -11.90 7.74
C ASP A 123 13.17 -11.60 6.94
N PHE A 124 12.18 -10.97 7.56
CA PHE A 124 10.98 -10.48 6.89
C PHE A 124 11.32 -9.53 5.73
N PHE A 125 12.05 -8.44 6.03
CA PHE A 125 12.41 -7.44 5.01
C PHE A 125 13.32 -8.05 3.93
N ARG A 126 14.33 -8.84 4.33
CA ARG A 126 15.25 -9.48 3.39
C ARG A 126 14.50 -10.39 2.42
N THR A 127 13.58 -11.20 2.93
CA THR A 127 12.81 -12.15 2.13
C THR A 127 11.89 -11.45 1.14
N LEU A 128 11.16 -10.42 1.60
CA LEU A 128 10.23 -9.69 0.74
C LEU A 128 10.94 -8.82 -0.29
N TYR A 129 12.01 -8.11 0.08
CA TYR A 129 12.70 -7.23 -0.86
C TYR A 129 13.47 -8.02 -1.91
N SER A 130 14.01 -9.19 -1.54
CA SER A 130 14.57 -10.13 -2.52
C SER A 130 13.51 -10.58 -3.52
N PHE A 131 12.29 -10.89 -3.05
CA PHE A 131 11.19 -11.25 -3.95
C PHE A 131 10.77 -10.10 -4.87
N ILE A 132 10.68 -8.88 -4.33
CA ILE A 132 10.31 -7.69 -5.12
C ILE A 132 11.34 -7.41 -6.21
N TYR A 133 12.63 -7.59 -5.90
CA TYR A 133 13.68 -7.51 -6.91
C TYR A 133 13.52 -8.58 -8.00
N VAL A 134 13.31 -9.84 -7.60
CA VAL A 134 13.05 -10.95 -8.54
C VAL A 134 11.85 -10.63 -9.42
N LEU A 135 10.78 -10.08 -8.85
CA LEU A 135 9.58 -9.68 -9.58
C LEU A 135 9.85 -8.58 -10.61
N GLY A 136 10.59 -7.54 -10.24
CA GLY A 136 10.92 -6.43 -11.14
C GLY A 136 11.97 -6.75 -12.22
N THR A 137 12.70 -7.86 -12.05
CA THR A 137 13.71 -8.37 -12.98
C THR A 137 13.32 -9.72 -13.60
N TYR A 138 12.04 -10.08 -13.50
CA TYR A 138 11.55 -11.40 -13.84
C TYR A 138 11.57 -11.63 -15.35
N LEU A 139 12.13 -12.75 -15.82
CA LEU A 139 12.38 -12.97 -17.26
C LEU A 139 11.12 -13.28 -18.08
N LYS A 140 9.98 -13.46 -17.42
CA LYS A 140 8.68 -13.73 -18.05
C LYS A 140 7.69 -12.63 -17.73
N PRO A 141 6.69 -12.38 -18.58
CA PRO A 141 5.67 -11.40 -18.27
C PRO A 141 4.97 -11.70 -16.93
N HIS A 142 4.80 -10.66 -16.11
CA HIS A 142 4.06 -10.72 -14.86
C HIS A 142 2.77 -9.89 -14.96
N VAL A 143 1.64 -10.46 -14.52
CA VAL A 143 0.34 -9.77 -14.49
C VAL A 143 -0.20 -9.71 -13.06
N ALA A 144 -0.29 -8.50 -12.48
CA ALA A 144 -0.96 -8.27 -11.20
C ALA A 144 -2.40 -7.81 -11.41
N ILE A 145 -3.37 -8.49 -10.76
CA ILE A 145 -4.78 -8.07 -10.72
C ILE A 145 -5.05 -7.36 -9.41
N LEU A 146 -5.14 -6.03 -9.45
CA LEU A 146 -5.20 -5.15 -8.27
C LEU A 146 -6.64 -4.94 -7.76
N ASP A 147 -7.42 -6.01 -7.64
CA ASP A 147 -8.82 -5.92 -7.23
C ASP A 147 -8.96 -5.70 -5.72
N GLY A 148 -9.23 -4.45 -5.32
CA GLY A 148 -9.36 -4.05 -3.92
C GLY A 148 -8.13 -3.30 -3.36
N VAL A 149 -7.98 -3.37 -2.04
CA VAL A 149 -6.88 -2.69 -1.33
C VAL A 149 -5.51 -3.19 -1.82
N THR A 150 -4.65 -2.26 -2.23
CA THR A 150 -3.27 -2.47 -2.70
C THR A 150 -2.35 -1.46 -2.01
N MET A 151 -1.84 -1.76 -0.82
CA MET A 151 -1.09 -0.78 -0.01
C MET A 151 0.28 -1.28 0.39
N GLY A 152 1.24 -0.37 0.54
CA GLY A 152 2.61 -0.67 0.99
C GLY A 152 3.25 -1.82 0.22
N GLY A 153 3.64 -2.89 0.92
CA GLY A 153 4.15 -4.12 0.30
C GLY A 153 3.26 -4.73 -0.80
N GLY A 154 1.96 -4.44 -0.83
CA GLY A 154 1.08 -4.76 -1.96
C GLY A 154 1.46 -4.07 -3.27
N GLY A 155 1.89 -2.80 -3.19
CA GLY A 155 2.52 -2.10 -4.30
C GLY A 155 3.84 -2.76 -4.71
N GLY A 156 4.68 -3.13 -3.74
CA GLY A 156 5.96 -3.79 -3.98
C GLY A 156 5.84 -5.13 -4.71
N VAL A 157 4.86 -5.96 -4.35
CA VAL A 157 4.62 -7.26 -5.04
C VAL A 157 3.80 -7.14 -6.32
N SER A 158 3.63 -5.93 -6.88
CA SER A 158 2.85 -5.74 -8.11
C SER A 158 3.43 -4.72 -9.09
N ILE A 159 3.72 -3.50 -8.63
CA ILE A 159 4.09 -2.35 -9.48
C ILE A 159 5.37 -2.59 -10.28
N PRO A 160 6.43 -3.21 -9.72
CA PRO A 160 7.64 -3.53 -10.50
C PRO A 160 7.41 -4.56 -11.63
N GLY A 161 6.27 -5.25 -11.67
CA GLY A 161 5.95 -6.22 -12.71
C GLY A 161 5.49 -5.59 -14.04
N THR A 162 5.46 -6.43 -15.08
CA THR A 162 5.15 -6.03 -16.46
C THR A 162 3.77 -5.37 -16.61
N PHE A 163 2.72 -6.03 -16.14
CA PHE A 163 1.33 -5.56 -16.25
C PHE A 163 0.67 -5.44 -14.88
N ARG A 164 -0.04 -4.34 -14.68
CA ARG A 164 -0.89 -4.07 -13.52
C ARG A 164 -2.28 -3.71 -14.01
N VAL A 165 -3.26 -4.54 -13.67
CA VAL A 165 -4.68 -4.33 -14.01
C VAL A 165 -5.38 -3.79 -12.77
N ALA A 166 -5.71 -2.50 -12.79
CA ALA A 166 -6.54 -1.88 -11.76
C ALA A 166 -8.04 -2.09 -12.07
N THR A 167 -8.87 -1.93 -11.04
CA THR A 167 -10.33 -2.07 -11.11
C THR A 167 -11.02 -0.89 -10.42
N ASP A 168 -12.34 -0.85 -10.52
CA ASP A 168 -13.19 0.10 -9.79
C ASP A 168 -13.08 -0.06 -8.26
N ARG A 169 -12.58 -1.21 -7.79
CA ARG A 169 -12.37 -1.51 -6.37
C ARG A 169 -10.95 -1.20 -5.90
N THR A 170 -10.02 -0.91 -6.81
CA THR A 170 -8.63 -0.65 -6.44
C THR A 170 -8.52 0.56 -5.52
N VAL A 171 -7.83 0.37 -4.40
CA VAL A 171 -7.44 1.46 -3.50
C VAL A 171 -5.95 1.34 -3.21
N PHE A 172 -5.16 2.18 -3.87
CA PHE A 172 -3.72 2.22 -3.73
C PHE A 172 -3.27 3.31 -2.75
N ALA A 173 -2.29 3.02 -1.89
CA ALA A 173 -1.63 4.02 -1.06
C ALA A 173 -0.29 3.50 -0.51
N THR A 174 0.60 4.43 -0.17
CA THR A 174 1.81 4.21 0.64
C THR A 174 1.66 4.98 1.98
N PRO A 175 0.91 4.42 2.95
CA PRO A 175 0.56 5.13 4.19
C PRO A 175 1.63 5.06 5.30
N GLU A 176 2.82 4.54 5.00
CA GLU A 176 3.86 4.13 5.95
C GLU A 176 4.27 5.24 6.93
N VAL A 177 4.32 6.49 6.47
CA VAL A 177 4.66 7.65 7.30
C VAL A 177 3.73 7.83 8.50
N HIS A 178 2.50 7.33 8.41
CA HIS A 178 1.54 7.41 9.51
C HIS A 178 1.61 6.25 10.51
N ILE A 179 2.43 5.24 10.22
CA ILE A 179 2.79 4.19 11.18
C ILE A 179 4.23 4.35 11.67
N GLY A 180 4.86 5.51 11.46
CA GLY A 180 6.24 5.76 11.88
C GLY A 180 7.29 5.03 11.03
N PHE A 181 6.97 4.78 9.75
CA PHE A 181 7.83 4.07 8.81
C PHE A 181 7.99 4.84 7.50
N HIS A 182 8.90 4.44 6.64
CA HIS A 182 9.07 5.06 5.32
C HIS A 182 8.34 4.23 4.24
N PRO A 183 7.86 4.84 3.14
CA PRO A 183 7.47 4.09 1.96
C PRO A 183 8.64 3.20 1.52
N ASP A 184 8.38 1.90 1.52
CA ASP A 184 9.38 0.86 1.31
C ASP A 184 8.96 -0.05 0.16
N ALA A 185 9.56 -1.24 0.03
CA ALA A 185 9.15 -2.23 -0.96
C ALA A 185 9.18 -1.71 -2.42
N ALA A 186 10.27 -1.04 -2.78
CA ALA A 186 10.52 -0.33 -4.03
C ALA A 186 9.69 0.95 -4.25
N ALA A 187 8.96 1.44 -3.24
CA ALA A 187 8.20 2.68 -3.36
C ALA A 187 9.07 3.88 -3.73
N SER A 188 10.29 3.96 -3.21
CA SER A 188 11.20 5.05 -3.57
C SER A 188 11.63 5.01 -5.05
N PHE A 189 11.57 3.84 -5.70
CA PHE A 189 11.81 3.72 -7.14
C PHE A 189 10.56 4.14 -7.92
N TYR A 190 9.42 3.46 -7.74
CA TYR A 190 8.27 3.72 -8.63
C TYR A 190 7.57 5.06 -8.34
N LEU A 191 7.61 5.60 -7.12
CA LEU A 191 7.03 6.91 -6.83
C LEU A 191 7.89 8.05 -7.38
N SER A 192 9.21 7.92 -7.32
CA SER A 192 10.13 8.98 -7.76
C SER A 192 10.15 9.19 -9.28
N HIS A 193 9.68 8.19 -10.03
CA HIS A 193 9.54 8.23 -11.49
C HIS A 193 8.15 8.69 -11.95
N LEU A 194 7.25 9.03 -11.02
CA LEU A 194 5.98 9.67 -11.38
C LEU A 194 6.20 11.10 -11.87
N THR A 195 5.22 11.62 -12.60
CA THR A 195 5.28 12.98 -13.14
C THR A 195 5.43 14.02 -12.03
N GLY A 196 6.30 15.01 -12.27
CA GLY A 196 6.49 16.16 -11.38
C GLY A 196 6.93 15.77 -9.96
N HIS A 197 6.13 16.18 -8.97
CA HIS A 197 6.32 15.87 -7.55
C HIS A 197 5.16 15.05 -6.94
N VAL A 198 4.45 14.29 -7.78
CA VAL A 198 3.36 13.41 -7.32
C VAL A 198 3.89 12.31 -6.40
N GLY A 199 5.11 11.80 -6.65
CA GLY A 199 5.74 10.79 -5.81
C GLY A 199 5.90 11.24 -4.37
N GLU A 200 6.44 12.44 -4.17
CA GLU A 200 6.62 13.09 -2.87
C GLU A 200 5.26 13.34 -2.20
N TYR A 201 4.25 13.80 -2.95
CA TYR A 201 2.89 13.95 -2.42
C TYR A 201 2.32 12.64 -1.89
N LEU A 202 2.38 11.55 -2.67
CA LEU A 202 1.84 10.25 -2.27
C LEU A 202 2.60 9.66 -1.08
N ALA A 203 3.93 9.76 -1.08
CA ALA A 203 4.80 9.27 -0.01
C ALA A 203 4.55 9.97 1.32
N LEU A 204 4.44 11.31 1.31
CA LEU A 204 4.33 12.10 2.54
C LEU A 204 2.90 12.20 3.07
N THR A 205 1.90 12.18 2.20
CA THR A 205 0.50 12.32 2.62
C THR A 205 -0.22 10.98 2.78
N GLY A 206 0.32 9.88 2.24
CA GLY A 206 -0.37 8.59 2.19
C GLY A 206 -1.75 8.66 1.53
N GLU A 207 -1.95 9.61 0.60
CA GLU A 207 -3.20 9.78 -0.12
C GLU A 207 -3.58 8.49 -0.87
N LYS A 208 -4.88 8.23 -0.95
CA LYS A 208 -5.40 7.08 -1.65
C LYS A 208 -5.65 7.42 -3.11
N LEU A 209 -5.21 6.55 -4.00
CA LEU A 209 -5.54 6.55 -5.42
C LEU A 209 -6.55 5.46 -5.72
N ASN A 210 -7.53 5.77 -6.55
CA ASN A 210 -8.39 4.76 -7.16
C ASN A 210 -7.74 4.20 -8.44
N GLY A 211 -8.35 3.17 -9.03
CA GLY A 211 -7.82 2.54 -10.25
C GLY A 211 -7.69 3.48 -11.46
N VAL A 212 -8.60 4.45 -11.59
CA VAL A 212 -8.57 5.46 -12.67
C VAL A 212 -7.35 6.37 -12.51
N ASP A 213 -7.09 6.87 -11.30
CA ASP A 213 -5.93 7.70 -11.00
C ASP A 213 -4.62 6.92 -11.17
N MET A 214 -4.60 5.64 -10.80
CA MET A 214 -3.42 4.79 -11.02
C MET A 214 -3.07 4.66 -12.50
N VAL A 215 -4.06 4.48 -13.39
CA VAL A 215 -3.79 4.45 -14.83
C VAL A 215 -3.36 5.82 -15.34
N ALA A 216 -4.03 6.88 -14.92
CA ALA A 216 -3.70 8.24 -15.34
C ALA A 216 -2.29 8.68 -14.94
N LEU A 217 -1.76 8.17 -13.83
CA LEU A 217 -0.39 8.40 -13.35
C LEU A 217 0.62 7.36 -13.84
N GLY A 218 0.21 6.32 -14.58
CA GLY A 218 1.09 5.26 -15.05
C GLY A 218 1.48 4.20 -14.02
N LEU A 219 0.89 4.23 -12.81
CA LEU A 219 1.07 3.18 -11.80
C LEU A 219 0.39 1.87 -12.20
N ALA A 220 -0.77 1.95 -12.87
CA ALA A 220 -1.44 0.81 -13.48
C ALA A 220 -1.32 0.87 -15.01
N THR A 221 -1.11 -0.27 -15.66
CA THR A 221 -1.04 -0.36 -17.13
C THR A 221 -2.40 -0.44 -17.78
N HIS A 222 -3.36 -1.05 -17.09
CA HIS A 222 -4.68 -1.38 -17.61
C HIS A 222 -5.71 -1.10 -16.53
N TYR A 223 -6.95 -0.86 -16.95
CA TYR A 223 -8.11 -0.76 -16.08
C TYR A 223 -9.22 -1.64 -16.64
N SER A 224 -9.89 -2.39 -15.77
CA SER A 224 -11.06 -3.19 -16.12
C SER A 224 -12.04 -3.18 -14.94
N MET A 225 -13.33 -3.07 -15.21
CA MET A 225 -14.34 -3.18 -14.16
C MET A 225 -14.25 -4.55 -13.47
N SER A 226 -14.44 -4.59 -12.15
CA SER A 226 -14.36 -5.82 -11.37
C SER A 226 -15.32 -6.91 -11.86
N GLU A 227 -16.45 -6.54 -12.47
CA GLU A 227 -17.42 -7.45 -13.11
C GLU A 227 -16.88 -8.15 -14.36
N HIS A 228 -15.83 -7.61 -15.00
CA HIS A 228 -15.19 -8.19 -16.18
C HIS A 228 -14.01 -9.12 -15.83
N LEU A 229 -13.59 -9.20 -14.56
CA LEU A 229 -12.41 -9.96 -14.17
C LEU A 229 -12.50 -11.46 -14.49
N ASP A 230 -13.69 -12.06 -14.39
CA ASP A 230 -13.88 -13.46 -14.78
C ASP A 230 -13.57 -13.67 -16.27
N LEU A 231 -13.92 -12.72 -17.13
CA LEU A 231 -13.63 -12.76 -18.56
C LEU A 231 -12.13 -12.56 -18.83
N VAL A 232 -11.48 -11.64 -18.11
CA VAL A 232 -10.03 -11.43 -18.16
C VAL A 232 -9.30 -12.72 -17.76
N ASP A 233 -9.72 -13.34 -16.66
CA ASP A 233 -9.14 -14.58 -16.15
C ASP A 233 -9.33 -15.76 -17.09
N GLU A 234 -10.51 -15.89 -17.70
CA GLU A 234 -10.77 -16.90 -18.73
C GLU A 234 -9.95 -16.67 -20.00
N ARG A 235 -9.71 -15.42 -20.39
CA ARG A 235 -8.90 -15.09 -21.54
C ARG A 235 -7.45 -15.46 -21.30
N LEU A 236 -6.86 -14.97 -20.21
CA LEU A 236 -5.47 -15.25 -19.82
C LEU A 236 -5.24 -16.76 -19.63
N ALA A 237 -6.21 -17.47 -19.05
CA ALA A 237 -6.17 -18.93 -18.89
C ALA A 237 -5.96 -19.72 -20.18
N LYS A 238 -6.39 -19.18 -21.32
CA LYS A 238 -6.38 -19.85 -22.63
C LYS A 238 -5.15 -19.47 -23.46
N LEU A 239 -4.37 -18.48 -23.03
CA LEU A 239 -3.16 -18.06 -23.74
C LEU A 239 -2.07 -19.14 -23.61
N VAL A 240 -1.35 -19.33 -24.72
CA VAL A 240 -0.14 -20.14 -24.81
C VAL A 240 0.92 -19.25 -25.44
N THR A 241 1.57 -18.41 -24.62
CA THR A 241 2.51 -17.39 -25.07
C THR A 241 3.39 -16.93 -23.90
N ASP A 242 4.60 -16.49 -24.24
CA ASP A 242 5.52 -15.73 -23.40
C ASP A 242 5.76 -14.30 -23.96
N ASP A 243 5.11 -13.93 -25.06
CA ASP A 243 5.23 -12.63 -25.70
C ASP A 243 4.37 -11.58 -24.95
N PRO A 244 4.99 -10.55 -24.33
CA PRO A 244 4.26 -9.50 -23.63
C PRO A 244 3.20 -8.81 -24.51
N SER A 245 3.43 -8.66 -25.81
CA SER A 245 2.52 -7.94 -26.71
C SER A 245 1.18 -8.66 -26.92
N VAL A 246 1.19 -10.00 -26.85
CA VAL A 246 -0.03 -10.82 -26.94
C VAL A 246 -0.84 -10.73 -25.66
N ILE A 247 -0.16 -10.65 -24.52
CA ILE A 247 -0.78 -10.47 -23.19
C ILE A 247 -1.39 -9.07 -23.11
N ASP A 248 -0.63 -8.03 -23.47
CA ASP A 248 -1.06 -6.63 -23.55
C ASP A 248 -2.34 -6.49 -24.39
N SER A 249 -2.31 -6.99 -25.63
CA SER A 249 -3.48 -6.97 -26.52
C SER A 249 -4.69 -7.71 -25.95
N SER A 250 -4.45 -8.79 -25.19
CA SER A 250 -5.52 -9.57 -24.55
C SER A 250 -6.12 -8.86 -23.33
N LEU A 251 -5.31 -8.14 -22.56
CA LEU A 251 -5.77 -7.30 -21.45
C LEU A 251 -6.55 -6.09 -21.99
N ALA A 252 -6.02 -5.41 -23.00
CA ALA A 252 -6.65 -4.25 -23.64
C ALA A 252 -8.03 -4.58 -24.25
N GLN A 253 -8.25 -5.81 -24.72
CA GLN A 253 -9.56 -6.24 -25.25
C GLN A 253 -10.70 -6.14 -24.22
N TYR A 254 -10.38 -6.34 -22.95
CA TYR A 254 -11.32 -6.25 -21.82
C TYR A 254 -11.03 -5.01 -20.95
N GLY A 255 -10.19 -4.11 -21.46
CA GLY A 255 -9.86 -2.85 -20.80
C GLY A 255 -11.00 -1.85 -21.00
N ASP A 256 -11.37 -1.17 -19.92
CA ASP A 256 -12.34 -0.10 -19.93
C ASP A 256 -11.62 1.26 -20.07
N LEU A 257 -12.24 2.20 -20.80
CA LEU A 257 -11.70 3.55 -20.91
C LEU A 257 -11.83 4.27 -19.58
N VAL A 258 -10.72 4.88 -19.14
CA VAL A 258 -10.67 5.68 -17.92
C VAL A 258 -10.94 7.15 -18.21
N TYR A 259 -11.77 7.78 -17.38
CA TYR A 259 -12.08 9.20 -17.45
C TYR A 259 -11.88 9.81 -16.06
N PRO A 260 -10.72 10.44 -15.80
CA PRO A 260 -10.49 11.13 -14.54
C PRO A 260 -11.58 12.18 -14.29
N ASP A 261 -12.23 12.11 -13.13
CA ASP A 261 -13.23 13.10 -12.73
C ASP A 261 -12.58 14.33 -12.09
N LYS A 262 -13.38 15.35 -11.76
CA LYS A 262 -12.90 16.62 -11.18
C LYS A 262 -12.16 16.46 -9.84
N THR A 263 -12.34 15.35 -9.14
CA THR A 263 -11.68 15.05 -7.87
C THR A 263 -10.39 14.28 -8.05
N SER A 264 -10.10 13.79 -9.26
CA SER A 264 -8.85 13.13 -9.62
C SER A 264 -7.62 13.99 -9.31
N ILE A 265 -6.56 13.30 -8.92
CA ILE A 265 -5.24 13.89 -8.68
C ILE A 265 -4.68 14.61 -9.92
N VAL A 266 -5.06 14.22 -11.14
CA VAL A 266 -4.55 14.87 -12.36
C VAL A 266 -4.93 16.35 -12.46
N HIS A 267 -6.02 16.76 -11.80
CA HIS A 267 -6.43 18.16 -11.74
C HIS A 267 -5.70 18.97 -10.67
N ARG A 268 -4.89 18.31 -9.84
CA ARG A 268 -4.16 18.91 -8.70
C ARG A 268 -2.66 19.03 -8.96
N LEU A 269 -2.17 18.52 -10.10
CA LEU A 269 -0.74 18.43 -10.43
C LEU A 269 -0.01 19.77 -10.27
N ALA A 270 -0.57 20.87 -10.77
CA ALA A 270 0.09 22.17 -10.69
C ALA A 270 0.32 22.64 -9.23
N VAL A 271 -0.63 22.38 -8.33
CA VAL A 271 -0.51 22.73 -6.92
C VAL A 271 0.43 21.77 -6.20
N ILE A 272 0.36 20.48 -6.54
CA ILE A 272 1.29 19.45 -6.03
C ILE A 272 2.72 19.83 -6.41
N ASP A 273 3.00 20.09 -7.69
CA ASP A 273 4.33 20.45 -8.16
C ASP A 273 4.84 21.73 -7.49
N LYS A 274 3.95 22.72 -7.30
CA LYS A 274 4.29 23.95 -6.59
C LYS A 274 4.69 23.69 -5.14
N CYS A 275 3.94 22.88 -4.41
CA CYS A 275 4.17 22.71 -2.97
C CYS A 275 5.24 21.64 -2.65
N PHE A 276 5.28 20.54 -3.39
CA PHE A 276 6.13 19.39 -3.10
C PHE A 276 7.50 19.43 -3.78
N SER A 277 7.78 20.48 -4.56
CA SER A 277 9.11 20.75 -5.12
C SER A 277 10.10 21.36 -4.12
N HIS A 278 9.62 21.87 -2.98
CA HIS A 278 10.45 22.52 -1.95
C HIS A 278 11.39 21.56 -1.22
N GLU A 279 12.61 21.99 -0.88
CA GLU A 279 13.68 21.09 -0.44
C GLU A 279 13.42 20.40 0.90
N THR A 280 12.67 21.03 1.80
CA THR A 280 12.42 20.49 3.15
C THR A 280 10.93 20.22 3.40
N VAL A 281 10.61 19.31 4.32
CA VAL A 281 9.21 19.03 4.70
C VAL A 281 8.55 20.27 5.28
N GLU A 282 9.29 21.07 6.05
CA GLU A 282 8.85 22.33 6.62
C GLU A 282 8.39 23.30 5.52
N GLU A 283 9.20 23.51 4.49
CA GLU A 283 8.84 24.38 3.36
C GLU A 283 7.63 23.82 2.57
N ILE A 284 7.51 22.50 2.42
CA ILE A 284 6.34 21.86 1.79
C ILE A 284 5.07 22.16 2.61
N VAL A 285 5.15 22.06 3.94
CA VAL A 285 4.02 22.37 4.84
C VAL A 285 3.64 23.84 4.72
N ASP A 286 4.61 24.77 4.79
CA ASP A 286 4.38 26.21 4.67
C ASP A 286 3.74 26.59 3.31
N ALA A 287 4.22 25.97 2.23
CA ALA A 287 3.67 26.16 0.89
C ALA A 287 2.21 25.67 0.80
N LEU A 288 1.92 24.48 1.33
CA LEU A 288 0.55 23.95 1.38
C LEU A 288 -0.38 24.78 2.25
N GLU A 289 0.08 25.30 3.39
CA GLU A 289 -0.72 26.20 4.25
C GLU A 289 -1.09 27.48 3.50
N SER A 290 -0.15 28.03 2.73
CA SER A 290 -0.37 29.18 1.88
C SER A 290 -1.39 28.90 0.77
N GLU A 291 -1.28 27.76 0.09
CA GLU A 291 -2.25 27.36 -0.96
C GLU A 291 -3.62 27.03 -0.40
N ALA A 292 -3.71 26.35 0.75
CA ALA A 292 -4.98 26.03 1.41
C ALA A 292 -5.76 27.30 1.79
N ALA A 293 -5.05 28.35 2.22
CA ALA A 293 -5.64 29.65 2.53
C ALA A 293 -6.15 30.40 1.28
N GLN A 294 -5.53 30.18 0.11
CA GLN A 294 -5.87 30.87 -1.13
C GLN A 294 -6.96 30.17 -1.94
N LEU A 295 -6.83 28.86 -2.15
CA LEU A 295 -7.69 28.10 -3.05
C LEU A 295 -9.03 27.70 -2.41
N ASN A 296 -9.11 27.68 -1.07
CA ASN A 296 -10.27 27.18 -0.32
C ASN A 296 -10.73 25.80 -0.81
N GLU A 297 -9.77 24.96 -1.21
CA GLU A 297 -10.01 23.59 -1.66
C GLU A 297 -9.82 22.61 -0.50
N GLU A 298 -10.80 21.71 -0.33
CA GLU A 298 -10.84 20.77 0.80
C GLU A 298 -9.63 19.82 0.81
N TRP A 299 -9.11 19.45 -0.37
CA TRP A 299 -8.02 18.49 -0.47
C TRP A 299 -6.69 19.03 0.07
N CYS A 300 -6.38 20.32 -0.10
CA CYS A 300 -5.18 20.94 0.48
C CYS A 300 -5.22 20.87 2.01
N THR A 301 -6.38 21.17 2.58
CA THR A 301 -6.61 21.09 4.04
C THR A 301 -6.46 19.65 4.53
N LEU A 302 -6.96 18.68 3.77
CA LEU A 302 -6.82 17.26 4.11
C LEU A 302 -5.36 16.79 3.99
N ALA A 303 -4.63 17.20 2.96
CA ALA A 303 -3.21 16.89 2.79
C ALA A 303 -2.38 17.43 3.98
N LEU A 304 -2.60 18.69 4.37
CA LEU A 304 -1.97 19.30 5.56
C LEU A 304 -2.29 18.53 6.83
N LYS A 305 -3.55 18.13 7.01
CA LYS A 305 -3.95 17.33 8.16
C LYS A 305 -3.19 16.01 8.21
N ARG A 306 -3.05 15.31 7.08
CA ARG A 306 -2.30 14.04 7.02
C ARG A 306 -0.83 14.22 7.33
N LEU A 307 -0.18 15.25 6.79
CA LEU A 307 1.21 15.58 7.12
C LEU A 307 1.37 15.81 8.64
N LYS A 308 0.44 16.53 9.28
CA LYS A 308 0.48 16.78 10.73
C LYS A 308 0.20 15.54 11.59
N GLU A 309 -0.47 14.53 11.05
CA GLU A 309 -0.74 13.25 11.73
C GLU A 309 0.40 12.23 11.59
N ALA A 310 1.30 12.42 10.62
CA ALA A 310 2.42 11.51 10.35
C ALA A 310 3.59 11.71 11.34
N SER A 311 4.49 10.72 11.41
CA SER A 311 5.72 10.85 12.20
C SER A 311 6.63 11.91 11.55
N PRO A 312 7.11 12.92 12.30
CA PRO A 312 8.01 13.95 11.77
C PRO A 312 9.30 13.37 11.18
N LEU A 313 9.89 12.39 11.86
CA LEU A 313 11.10 11.72 11.37
C LEU A 313 10.79 10.91 10.11
N ALA A 314 9.68 10.17 10.09
CA ALA A 314 9.24 9.40 8.93
C ALA A 314 9.03 10.29 7.69
N LEU A 315 8.48 11.50 7.86
CA LEU A 315 8.33 12.46 6.75
C LEU A 315 9.68 12.86 6.15
N LYS A 316 10.65 13.25 6.99
CA LYS A 316 11.97 13.69 6.48
C LYS A 316 12.74 12.57 5.80
N VAL A 317 12.77 11.37 6.38
CA VAL A 317 13.44 10.21 5.76
C VAL A 317 12.75 9.81 4.45
N SER A 318 11.42 9.92 4.38
CA SER A 318 10.65 9.58 3.17
C SER A 318 10.92 10.57 2.04
N LEU A 319 10.93 11.88 2.34
CA LEU A 319 11.24 12.90 1.32
C LEU A 319 12.61 12.67 0.70
N ARG A 320 13.63 12.48 1.54
CA ARG A 320 14.98 12.15 1.07
C ARG A 320 15.00 10.85 0.26
N SER A 321 14.30 9.82 0.73
CA SER A 321 14.23 8.54 0.06
C SER A 321 13.68 8.65 -1.36
N ILE A 322 12.52 9.28 -1.54
CA ILE A 322 11.91 9.46 -2.87
C ILE A 322 12.84 10.25 -3.80
N ARG A 323 13.48 11.32 -3.32
CA ARG A 323 14.34 12.15 -4.18
C ARG A 323 15.60 11.47 -4.67
N GLU A 324 16.31 10.81 -3.78
CA GLU A 324 17.49 10.01 -4.15
C GLU A 324 17.09 8.85 -5.09
N GLY A 325 15.89 8.27 -4.91
CA GLY A 325 15.37 7.19 -5.75
C GLY A 325 15.14 7.58 -7.21
N ARG A 326 15.00 8.89 -7.50
CA ARG A 326 14.85 9.43 -8.86
C ARG A 326 16.08 9.19 -9.74
N TYR A 327 17.24 8.94 -9.12
CA TYR A 327 18.53 8.78 -9.79
C TYR A 327 19.13 7.39 -9.59
N GLN A 328 18.36 6.44 -9.04
CA GLN A 328 18.81 5.12 -8.66
C GLN A 328 18.05 4.04 -9.42
N THR A 329 18.71 2.90 -9.64
CA THR A 329 18.07 1.70 -10.18
C THR A 329 17.18 1.02 -9.12
N LEU A 330 16.35 0.06 -9.55
CA LEU A 330 15.47 -0.69 -8.65
C LEU A 330 16.26 -1.40 -7.52
N ASP A 331 17.40 -2.02 -7.84
CA ASP A 331 18.24 -2.69 -6.86
C ASP A 331 18.90 -1.71 -5.88
N GLU A 332 19.41 -0.57 -6.36
CA GLU A 332 19.97 0.47 -5.50
C GLU A 332 18.93 1.02 -4.52
N CYS A 333 17.71 1.27 -5.02
CA CYS A 333 16.57 1.68 -4.18
C CYS A 333 16.24 0.62 -3.13
N LEU A 334 16.12 -0.66 -3.50
CA LEU A 334 15.80 -1.75 -2.57
C LEU A 334 16.89 -1.99 -1.52
N VAL A 335 18.16 -1.90 -1.89
CA VAL A 335 19.30 -2.03 -0.95
C VAL A 335 19.27 -0.89 0.07
N ARG A 336 19.03 0.34 -0.39
CA ARG A 336 18.91 1.50 0.50
C ARG A 336 17.66 1.42 1.39
N GLU A 337 16.50 1.07 0.84
CA GLU A 337 15.28 0.88 1.61
C GLU A 337 15.44 -0.23 2.65
N TYR A 338 16.16 -1.31 2.34
CA TYR A 338 16.50 -2.35 3.31
C TYR A 338 17.26 -1.78 4.50
N ARG A 339 18.30 -1.00 4.23
CA ARG A 339 19.09 -0.33 5.26
C ARG A 339 18.22 0.59 6.11
N MET A 340 17.41 1.43 5.47
CA MET A 340 16.46 2.32 6.15
C MET A 340 15.46 1.55 7.03
N SER A 341 14.95 0.42 6.52
CA SER A 341 14.01 -0.44 7.24
C SER A 341 14.64 -1.06 8.47
N ILE A 342 15.85 -1.62 8.34
CA ILE A 342 16.57 -2.22 9.48
C ILE A 342 16.93 -1.17 10.52
N ASN A 343 17.40 0.02 10.11
CA ASN A 343 17.70 1.11 11.03
C ASN A 343 16.42 1.64 11.71
N GLY A 344 15.32 1.76 10.97
CA GLY A 344 14.05 2.27 11.47
C GLY A 344 13.34 1.34 12.47
N ILE A 345 13.56 0.02 12.39
CA ILE A 345 13.04 -0.95 13.37
C ILE A 345 14.03 -1.26 14.50
N SER A 346 15.24 -0.68 14.46
CA SER A 346 16.30 -0.89 15.43
C SER A 346 16.39 0.28 16.42
N LYS A 347 17.16 0.12 17.50
CA LYS A 347 17.46 1.23 18.40
C LYS A 347 18.31 2.29 17.67
N PRO A 348 18.09 3.59 17.91
CA PRO A 348 17.09 4.17 18.82
C PRO A 348 15.69 4.41 18.21
N PHE A 349 15.48 4.16 16.91
CA PHE A 349 14.31 4.67 16.16
C PHE A 349 13.05 3.80 16.15
N TYR A 350 13.14 2.53 16.58
CA TYR A 350 12.02 1.57 16.57
C TYR A 350 10.73 2.05 17.26
N HIS A 351 10.83 3.04 18.15
CA HIS A 351 9.71 3.58 18.91
C HIS A 351 8.57 4.07 18.01
N ASP A 352 8.88 4.91 17.01
CA ASP A 352 7.86 5.50 16.13
C ASP A 352 7.13 4.41 15.33
N PHE A 353 7.85 3.41 14.82
CA PHE A 353 7.22 2.26 14.17
C PHE A 353 6.26 1.53 15.11
N CYS A 354 6.72 1.17 16.31
CA CYS A 354 5.91 0.45 17.29
C CYS A 354 4.70 1.27 17.78
N GLU A 355 4.85 2.57 17.94
CA GLU A 355 3.79 3.48 18.39
C GLU A 355 2.76 3.74 17.28
N GLY A 356 3.21 3.96 16.05
CA GLY A 356 2.34 4.15 14.90
C GLY A 356 1.48 2.92 14.60
N VAL A 357 2.11 1.73 14.61
CA VAL A 357 1.39 0.46 14.48
C VAL A 357 0.40 0.25 15.63
N ARG A 358 0.78 0.59 16.88
CA ARG A 358 -0.13 0.52 18.03
C ARG A 358 -1.36 1.40 17.79
N ALA A 359 -1.14 2.69 17.51
CA ALA A 359 -2.19 3.69 17.38
C ALA A 359 -3.16 3.41 16.22
N ARG A 360 -2.65 2.89 15.09
CA ARG A 360 -3.48 2.68 13.88
C ARG A 360 -4.08 1.29 13.74
N LEU A 361 -3.38 0.25 14.18
CA LEU A 361 -3.75 -1.14 13.85
C LEU A 361 -4.12 -1.99 15.08
N VAL A 362 -3.49 -1.73 16.23
CA VAL A 362 -3.75 -2.50 17.46
C VAL A 362 -4.86 -1.85 18.28
N ASP A 363 -4.61 -0.66 18.83
CA ASP A 363 -5.53 0.05 19.72
C ASP A 363 -6.54 0.87 18.93
N LYS A 364 -6.16 1.31 17.71
CA LYS A 364 -7.01 2.08 16.77
C LYS A 364 -7.53 3.39 17.38
N ASP A 365 -6.72 4.03 18.23
CA ASP A 365 -7.02 5.35 18.81
C ASP A 365 -6.70 6.51 17.86
N LEU A 366 -5.92 6.24 16.81
CA LEU A 366 -5.44 7.24 15.84
C LEU A 366 -4.69 8.42 16.49
N ALA A 367 -4.07 8.18 17.65
CA ALA A 367 -3.37 9.19 18.45
C ALA A 367 -1.94 8.73 18.81
N PRO A 368 -1.07 8.53 17.81
CA PRO A 368 0.32 8.15 18.05
C PRO A 368 1.09 9.27 18.76
N LYS A 369 2.01 8.87 19.64
CA LYS A 369 2.93 9.76 20.34
C LYS A 369 4.32 9.67 19.74
N TRP A 370 4.58 10.48 18.72
CA TRP A 370 5.85 10.47 18.02
C TRP A 370 7.02 10.97 18.87
N ASP A 371 8.19 10.39 18.65
CA ASP A 371 9.47 10.81 19.22
C ASP A 371 10.55 10.83 18.12
N PRO A 372 10.92 12.01 17.59
CA PRO A 372 10.56 13.35 18.07
C PRO A 372 9.11 13.78 17.74
N PRO A 373 8.51 14.69 18.55
CA PRO A 373 7.09 15.03 18.44
C PRO A 373 6.75 16.04 17.33
N ALA A 374 7.74 16.75 16.77
CA ALA A 374 7.54 17.75 15.72
C ALA A 374 8.77 17.88 14.80
N LEU A 375 8.59 18.49 13.63
CA LEU A 375 9.60 18.57 12.56
C LEU A 375 10.88 19.30 13.01
N GLU A 376 10.72 20.36 13.81
CA GLU A 376 11.81 21.19 14.34
C GLU A 376 12.74 20.43 15.29
N PHE A 377 12.31 19.29 15.83
CA PHE A 377 13.11 18.44 16.72
C PHE A 377 13.82 17.31 15.97
N VAL A 378 13.55 17.13 14.67
CA VAL A 378 14.26 16.15 13.84
C VAL A 378 15.56 16.78 13.34
N SER A 379 16.70 16.32 13.85
CA SER A 379 18.02 16.73 13.36
C SER A 379 18.41 15.96 12.09
N GLU A 380 19.32 16.55 11.30
CA GLU A 380 19.91 15.88 10.13
C GLU A 380 20.60 14.56 10.52
N ASP A 381 21.30 14.51 11.66
CA ASP A 381 21.93 13.27 12.14
C ASP A 381 20.92 12.12 12.36
N MET A 382 19.67 12.44 12.78
CA MET A 382 18.61 11.42 12.91
C MET A 382 18.21 10.88 11.54
N VAL A 383 18.08 11.76 10.54
CA VAL A 383 17.77 11.38 9.16
C VAL A 383 18.93 10.56 8.58
N ASP A 384 20.17 11.04 8.68
CA ASP A 384 21.39 10.36 8.21
C ASP A 384 21.53 8.95 8.81
N SER A 385 21.14 8.76 10.07
CA SER A 385 21.20 7.46 10.73
C SER A 385 20.31 6.39 10.08
N TYR A 386 19.24 6.77 9.37
CA TYR A 386 18.46 5.80 8.58
C TYR A 386 19.23 5.32 7.35
N PHE A 387 20.05 6.18 6.74
CA PHE A 387 20.81 5.89 5.53
C PHE A 387 22.22 5.38 5.81
N ALA A 388 22.66 5.40 7.07
CA ALA A 388 23.96 4.93 7.51
C ALA A 388 24.11 3.42 7.30
N PRO A 389 25.28 2.93 6.84
CA PRO A 389 25.52 1.50 6.61
C PRO A 389 25.17 0.66 7.83
N LEU A 390 24.69 -0.56 7.56
CA LEU A 390 24.41 -1.51 8.63
C LEU A 390 25.72 -1.90 9.36
N GLY A 391 25.61 -2.30 10.63
CA GLY A 391 26.76 -2.63 11.46
C GLY A 391 27.64 -3.74 10.87
N GLU A 392 28.88 -3.87 11.33
CA GLU A 392 29.91 -4.78 10.76
C GLU A 392 29.44 -6.25 10.58
N PHE A 393 28.51 -6.71 11.41
CA PHE A 393 27.98 -8.08 11.39
C PHE A 393 26.63 -8.22 10.71
N GLU A 394 26.02 -7.11 10.27
CA GLU A 394 24.75 -7.12 9.56
C GLU A 394 25.01 -6.92 8.06
N PRO A 395 24.78 -7.96 7.23
CA PRO A 395 25.00 -7.82 5.81
C PRO A 395 23.95 -6.90 5.16
N GLU A 396 24.39 -6.08 4.23
CA GLU A 396 23.50 -5.39 3.29
C GLU A 396 22.66 -6.40 2.49
N LEU A 397 21.54 -5.92 1.93
CA LEU A 397 20.70 -6.73 1.04
C LEU A 397 21.53 -7.16 -0.18
N LYS A 398 21.66 -8.47 -0.39
CA LYS A 398 22.35 -9.03 -1.56
C LYS A 398 21.31 -9.42 -2.60
N LEU A 399 21.39 -8.79 -3.76
CA LEU A 399 20.52 -9.02 -4.91
C LEU A 399 21.33 -9.63 -6.07
N PRO A 400 20.75 -10.54 -6.88
CA PRO A 400 21.44 -11.17 -8.01
C PRO A 400 21.58 -10.24 -9.24
N THR A 401 22.22 -9.08 -9.07
CA THR A 401 22.33 -8.03 -10.11
C THR A 401 23.22 -8.41 -11.29
N GLU A 402 24.19 -9.31 -11.11
CA GLU A 402 25.02 -9.81 -12.22
C GLU A 402 24.23 -10.72 -13.18
N GLN A 403 23.05 -11.20 -12.78
CA GLN A 403 22.29 -12.22 -13.49
C GLN A 403 21.02 -11.66 -14.14
N ARG A 404 20.54 -10.48 -13.72
CA ARG A 404 19.25 -9.94 -14.15
C ARG A 404 19.25 -8.40 -14.16
N GLU A 405 18.66 -7.83 -15.20
CA GLU A 405 18.39 -6.39 -15.32
C GLU A 405 16.89 -6.11 -15.14
N ALA A 406 16.55 -4.94 -14.59
CA ALA A 406 15.16 -4.56 -14.39
C ALA A 406 14.45 -4.28 -15.72
N PHE A 407 13.17 -4.64 -15.80
CA PHE A 407 12.27 -4.14 -16.83
C PHE A 407 12.00 -2.66 -16.53
N ILE A 408 12.75 -1.76 -17.16
CA ILE A 408 12.54 -0.30 -17.05
C ILE A 408 11.62 0.17 -18.17
#